data_AF-A0A6N3FX29-F1
#
_entry.id   AF-A0A6N3FX29-F1
#
_cell.length_a   1.000
_cell.length_b   1.000
_cell.length_c   1.000
_cell.angle_alpha   90.00
_cell.angle_beta   90.00
_cell.angle_gamma   90.00
#
_symmetry.space_group_name_H-M   'P 1'
#
loop_
_entity.id
_entity.type
_entity.pdbx_description
1 polymer ?
#
loop_
_entity_poly.entity_id
_entity_poly.type
_entity_poly.pdbx_seq_one_letter_code
_entity_poly.pdbx_strand_id
1 'polypeptide(L)'
;MFNKFVATLAFLPAISMASENADKLMQKAVASAECSAYLTVVYENTHKAEGLKIKKHAEKYLSSMKSVLASPYGKEHIKNGLYAHSGIDFDDNFYAGIIFSGTITDIRQSIKDAIPLDISASLPYEELKTRWADEAERRYNASNCDLLE
;
A
#
# COMPACT_ATOMS: atom_id res chain seq x y z
N MET A 1 -55.08 -3.48 -35.35
CA MET A 1 -53.79 -4.14 -35.05
C MET A 1 -52.78 -3.08 -34.68
N PHE A 2 -52.46 -2.95 -33.39
CA PHE A 2 -51.47 -2.01 -32.88
C PHE A 2 -50.33 -2.77 -32.20
N ASN A 3 -49.18 -2.75 -32.87
CA ASN A 3 -47.82 -2.47 -32.40
C ASN A 3 -47.33 -2.86 -30.98
N LYS A 4 -46.14 -3.47 -31.02
CA LYS A 4 -44.94 -3.26 -30.18
C LYS A 4 -44.75 -4.14 -28.94
N PHE A 5 -43.84 -5.11 -29.14
CA PHE A 5 -42.78 -5.54 -28.23
C PHE A 5 -42.66 -4.71 -26.94
N VAL A 6 -42.95 -5.34 -25.82
CA VAL A 6 -42.40 -4.97 -24.52
C VAL A 6 -41.70 -6.21 -23.99
N ALA A 7 -40.42 -6.33 -24.32
CA ALA A 7 -39.50 -7.17 -23.57
C ALA A 7 -39.37 -6.51 -22.19
N THR A 8 -40.13 -7.02 -21.23
CA THR A 8 -39.98 -6.66 -19.82
C THR A 8 -38.62 -7.22 -19.38
N LEU A 9 -37.57 -6.42 -19.58
CA LEU A 9 -36.28 -6.60 -18.94
C LEU A 9 -36.55 -6.58 -17.43
N ALA A 10 -36.59 -7.78 -16.86
CA ALA A 10 -36.55 -7.99 -15.44
C ALA A 10 -35.35 -7.22 -14.89
N PHE A 11 -35.64 -6.41 -13.87
CA PHE A 11 -34.70 -5.74 -12.99
C PHE A 11 -33.52 -6.67 -12.65
N LEU A 12 -32.43 -6.54 -13.40
CA LEU A 12 -31.13 -6.79 -12.81
C LEU A 12 -30.94 -5.67 -11.80
N PRO A 13 -30.63 -5.96 -10.53
CA PRO A 13 -30.02 -4.94 -9.70
C PRO A 13 -28.73 -4.60 -10.43
N ALA A 14 -28.73 -3.49 -11.16
CA ALA A 14 -27.51 -2.90 -11.67
C ALA A 14 -26.67 -2.71 -10.41
N ILE A 15 -25.70 -3.60 -10.27
CA ILE A 15 -24.72 -3.62 -9.22
C ILE A 15 -24.06 -2.25 -9.32
N SER A 16 -24.59 -1.32 -8.53
CA SER A 16 -23.94 -0.09 -8.16
C SER A 16 -22.79 -0.48 -7.24
N MET A 17 -21.83 -1.24 -7.77
CA MET A 17 -20.46 -1.06 -7.38
C MET A 17 -20.10 0.31 -7.93
N ALA A 18 -20.37 1.33 -7.12
CA ALA A 18 -19.65 2.58 -7.23
C ALA A 18 -18.17 2.18 -7.17
N SER A 19 -17.50 2.12 -8.32
CA SER A 19 -16.07 1.87 -8.35
C SER A 19 -15.44 2.96 -7.48
N GLU A 20 -14.84 2.60 -6.36
CA GLU A 20 -13.95 3.53 -5.67
C GLU A 20 -12.97 4.06 -6.73
N ASN A 21 -12.83 5.39 -6.82
CA ASN A 21 -11.92 6.00 -7.80
C ASN A 21 -10.52 5.37 -7.63
N ALA A 22 -9.86 4.98 -8.72
CA ALA A 22 -8.54 4.34 -8.71
C ALA A 22 -7.53 5.14 -7.88
N ASP A 23 -7.63 6.47 -7.86
CA ASP A 23 -6.79 7.34 -7.03
C ASP A 23 -6.97 7.09 -5.53
N LYS A 24 -8.21 6.89 -5.06
CA LYS A 24 -8.50 6.59 -3.66
C LYS A 24 -7.96 5.21 -3.26
N LEU A 25 -8.10 4.23 -4.16
CA LEU A 25 -7.56 2.90 -3.96
C LEU A 25 -6.03 2.91 -3.92
N MET A 26 -5.39 3.71 -4.77
CA MET A 26 -3.95 3.91 -4.76
C MET A 26 -3.49 4.58 -3.46
N GLN A 27 -4.13 5.67 -3.03
CA GLN A 27 -3.84 6.33 -1.74
C GLN A 27 -3.95 5.35 -0.57
N LYS A 28 -5.00 4.52 -0.57
CA LYS A 28 -5.22 3.50 0.45
C LYS A 28 -4.14 2.41 0.45
N ALA A 29 -3.71 1.99 -0.73
CA ALA A 29 -2.60 1.06 -0.88
C ALA A 29 -1.32 1.67 -0.30
N VAL A 30 -0.92 2.87 -0.75
CA VAL A 30 0.29 3.56 -0.29
C VAL A 30 0.28 3.72 1.23
N ALA A 31 -0.80 4.26 1.80
CA ALA A 31 -0.91 4.44 3.24
C ALA A 31 -0.83 3.10 4.01
N SER A 32 -1.38 2.02 3.46
CA SER A 32 -1.26 0.68 4.05
C SER A 32 0.18 0.15 3.99
N ALA A 33 0.90 0.38 2.88
CA ALA A 33 2.31 0.02 2.77
C ALA A 33 3.18 0.81 3.75
N GLU A 34 2.91 2.10 3.93
CA GLU A 34 3.59 2.95 4.92
C GLU A 34 3.43 2.42 6.34
N CYS A 35 2.19 2.16 6.76
CA CYS A 35 1.92 1.62 8.09
C CYS A 35 2.54 0.25 8.32
N SER A 36 2.54 -0.62 7.30
CA SER A 36 3.22 -1.92 7.35
C SER A 36 4.73 -1.74 7.53
N ALA A 37 5.36 -0.84 6.76
CA ALA A 37 6.79 -0.56 6.84
C ALA A 37 7.21 -0.01 8.22
N TYR A 38 6.43 0.93 8.78
CA TYR A 38 6.68 1.48 10.12
C TYR A 38 6.70 0.38 11.18
N LEU A 39 5.68 -0.47 11.20
CA LEU A 39 5.60 -1.59 12.14
C LEU A 39 6.70 -2.63 11.93
N THR A 40 7.12 -2.88 10.69
CA THR A 40 8.29 -3.74 10.40
C THR A 40 9.56 -3.17 11.01
N VAL A 41 9.82 -1.86 10.89
CA VAL A 41 10.98 -1.23 11.54
C VAL A 41 10.91 -1.36 13.05
N VAL A 42 9.75 -1.12 13.67
CA VAL A 42 9.57 -1.32 15.11
C VAL A 42 9.88 -2.77 15.50
N TYR A 43 9.32 -3.75 14.78
CA TYR A 43 9.53 -5.16 15.04
C TYR A 43 11.00 -5.57 14.92
N GLU A 44 11.68 -5.22 13.84
CA GLU A 44 13.08 -5.60 13.60
C GLU A 44 14.02 -5.04 14.68
N ASN A 45 13.73 -3.85 15.20
CA ASN A 45 14.62 -3.17 16.14
C ASN A 45 14.30 -3.49 17.60
N THR A 46 13.04 -3.79 17.94
CA THR A 46 12.59 -3.97 19.33
C THR A 46 12.03 -5.36 19.64
N HIS A 47 11.73 -6.16 18.62
CA HIS A 47 11.04 -7.46 18.72
C HIS A 47 9.67 -7.40 19.41
N LYS A 48 9.05 -6.21 19.53
CA LYS A 48 7.66 -6.05 20.01
C LYS A 48 6.68 -6.75 19.06
N ALA A 49 5.70 -7.48 19.59
CA ALA A 49 4.79 -8.32 18.81
C ALA A 49 3.73 -7.51 18.01
N GLU A 50 4.12 -7.01 16.83
CA GLU A 50 3.23 -6.26 15.91
C GLU A 50 2.79 -7.08 14.68
N GLY A 51 3.10 -8.39 14.64
CA GLY A 51 2.91 -9.24 13.45
C GLY A 51 1.48 -9.30 12.91
N LEU A 52 0.47 -9.25 13.79
CA LEU A 52 -0.94 -9.23 13.37
C LEU A 52 -1.30 -7.93 12.64
N LYS A 53 -0.83 -6.78 13.13
CA LYS A 53 -1.08 -5.47 12.50
C LYS A 53 -0.32 -5.33 11.19
N ILE A 54 0.95 -5.77 11.15
CA ILE A 54 1.77 -5.82 9.92
C ILE A 54 1.02 -6.60 8.84
N LYS A 55 0.50 -7.80 9.20
CA LYS A 55 -0.28 -8.64 8.28
C LYS A 55 -1.55 -7.93 7.79
N LYS A 56 -2.32 -7.31 8.69
CA LYS A 56 -3.55 -6.57 8.33
C LYS A 56 -3.26 -5.48 7.28
N HIS A 57 -2.22 -4.68 7.49
CA HIS A 57 -1.84 -3.62 6.54
C HIS A 57 -1.33 -4.18 5.20
N ALA A 58 -0.55 -5.27 5.22
CA ALA A 58 -0.09 -5.93 3.99
C ALA A 58 -1.26 -6.51 3.17
N GLU A 59 -2.23 -7.15 3.82
CA GLU A 59 -3.45 -7.66 3.17
C GLU A 59 -4.29 -6.52 2.58
N LYS A 60 -4.39 -5.38 3.31
CA LYS A 60 -5.10 -4.20 2.83
C LYS A 60 -4.46 -3.59 1.59
N TYR A 61 -3.14 -3.43 1.62
CA TYR A 61 -2.35 -3.00 0.46
C TYR A 61 -2.65 -3.90 -0.75
N LEU A 62 -2.56 -5.23 -0.57
CA LEU A 62 -2.74 -6.18 -1.66
C LEU A 62 -4.14 -6.09 -2.26
N SER A 63 -5.17 -6.00 -1.40
CA SER A 63 -6.56 -5.86 -1.84
C SER A 63 -6.81 -4.55 -2.61
N SER A 64 -6.29 -3.43 -2.11
CA SER A 64 -6.42 -2.13 -2.77
C SER A 64 -5.67 -2.09 -4.10
N MET A 65 -4.44 -2.60 -4.16
CA MET A 65 -3.67 -2.64 -5.40
C MET A 65 -4.26 -3.56 -6.45
N LYS A 66 -4.79 -4.72 -6.07
CA LYS A 66 -5.55 -5.57 -7.00
C LYS A 66 -6.72 -4.81 -7.63
N SER A 67 -7.41 -4.00 -6.84
CA SER A 67 -8.53 -3.20 -7.32
C SER A 67 -8.09 -2.09 -8.27
N VAL A 68 -6.93 -1.46 -8.02
CA VAL A 68 -6.31 -0.51 -8.96
C VAL A 68 -5.95 -1.20 -10.27
N LEU A 69 -5.27 -2.36 -10.18
CA LEU A 69 -4.76 -3.13 -11.33
C LEU A 69 -5.86 -3.75 -12.18
N ALA A 70 -7.00 -4.09 -11.56
CA ALA A 70 -8.19 -4.56 -12.27
C ALA A 70 -8.89 -3.45 -13.07
N SER A 71 -8.61 -2.17 -12.79
CA SER A 71 -9.20 -1.06 -13.55
C SER A 71 -8.38 -0.77 -14.82
N PRO A 72 -9.02 -0.55 -15.99
CA PRO A 72 -8.30 -0.23 -17.24
C PRO A 72 -7.40 1.01 -17.11
N TYR A 73 -7.88 2.03 -16.41
CA TYR A 73 -7.16 3.28 -16.17
C TYR A 73 -5.97 3.09 -15.21
N GLY A 74 -6.15 2.34 -14.11
CA GLY A 74 -5.06 2.03 -13.17
C GLY A 74 -3.98 1.16 -13.80
N LYS A 75 -4.38 0.19 -14.64
CA LYS A 75 -3.45 -0.62 -15.42
C LYS A 75 -2.65 0.25 -16.41
N GLU A 76 -3.31 1.17 -17.10
CA GLU A 76 -2.65 2.12 -18.01
C GLU A 76 -1.71 3.08 -17.25
N HIS A 77 -2.09 3.59 -16.09
CA HIS A 77 -1.26 4.48 -15.28
C HIS A 77 0.06 3.81 -14.83
N ILE A 78 -0.01 2.57 -14.36
CA ILE A 78 1.18 1.81 -13.94
C ILE A 78 2.00 1.36 -15.15
N LYS A 79 1.32 0.94 -16.24
CA LYS A 79 1.98 0.56 -17.49
C LYS A 79 2.70 1.75 -18.15
N ASN A 80 2.12 2.95 -18.17
CA ASN A 80 2.75 4.14 -18.74
C ASN A 80 3.76 4.82 -17.80
N GLY A 81 3.74 4.46 -16.52
CA GLY A 81 4.73 4.86 -15.51
C GLY A 81 5.87 3.85 -15.36
N LEU A 82 5.89 3.16 -14.21
CA LEU A 82 6.97 2.26 -13.76
C LEU A 82 7.45 1.23 -14.78
N TYR A 83 6.58 0.81 -15.72
CA TYR A 83 6.87 -0.31 -16.62
C TYR A 83 6.69 0.02 -18.11
N ALA A 84 6.70 1.30 -18.49
CA ALA A 84 6.46 1.74 -19.88
C ALA A 84 7.39 1.10 -20.93
N HIS A 85 8.50 0.50 -20.49
CA HIS A 85 9.53 -0.06 -21.33
C HIS A 85 9.83 -1.55 -21.04
N SER A 86 9.10 -2.22 -20.14
CA SER A 86 9.48 -3.59 -19.69
C SER A 86 8.98 -4.72 -20.60
N GLY A 87 7.88 -4.53 -21.33
CA GLY A 87 7.34 -5.53 -22.26
C GLY A 87 6.82 -6.83 -21.61
N ILE A 88 6.70 -6.89 -20.29
CA ILE A 88 6.28 -8.08 -19.54
C ILE A 88 4.74 -8.07 -19.36
N ASP A 89 4.13 -9.25 -19.47
CA ASP A 89 2.69 -9.44 -19.25
C ASP A 89 2.31 -9.23 -17.77
N PHE A 90 1.15 -8.61 -17.51
CA PHE A 90 0.77 -8.12 -16.18
C PHE A 90 0.14 -9.24 -15.31
N ASP A 91 0.84 -9.75 -14.29
CA ASP A 91 0.28 -10.57 -13.20
C ASP A 91 0.05 -9.70 -11.96
N ASP A 92 -1.22 -9.40 -11.67
CA ASP A 92 -1.62 -8.44 -10.64
C ASP A 92 -1.06 -8.77 -9.23
N ASN A 93 -0.84 -10.06 -8.90
CA ASN A 93 -0.28 -10.44 -7.60
C ASN A 93 1.23 -10.18 -7.54
N PHE A 94 1.94 -10.54 -8.61
CA PHE A 94 3.39 -10.39 -8.69
C PHE A 94 3.79 -8.91 -8.65
N TYR A 95 3.11 -8.07 -9.43
CA TYR A 95 3.41 -6.63 -9.47
C TYR A 95 3.00 -5.91 -8.18
N ALA A 96 1.87 -6.27 -7.56
CA ALA A 96 1.52 -5.73 -6.26
C ALA A 96 2.61 -6.07 -5.22
N GLY A 97 3.12 -7.30 -5.21
CA GLY A 97 4.22 -7.71 -4.33
C GLY A 97 5.54 -6.96 -4.55
N ILE A 98 5.93 -6.71 -5.81
CA ILE A 98 7.15 -5.93 -6.11
C ILE A 98 7.01 -4.47 -5.66
N ILE A 99 5.89 -3.82 -5.99
CA ILE A 99 5.64 -2.43 -5.59
C ILE A 99 5.61 -2.33 -4.05
N PHE A 100 5.05 -3.34 -3.37
CA PHE A 100 5.03 -3.40 -1.91
C PHE A 100 6.43 -3.48 -1.32
N SER A 101 7.26 -4.38 -1.86
CA SER A 101 8.63 -4.57 -1.40
C SER A 101 9.50 -3.33 -1.64
N GLY A 102 9.36 -2.67 -2.79
CA GLY A 102 10.06 -1.42 -3.08
C GLY A 102 9.65 -0.31 -2.11
N THR A 103 8.34 -0.13 -1.93
CA THR A 103 7.78 0.88 -1.01
C THR A 103 8.26 0.66 0.43
N ILE A 104 8.26 -0.59 0.92
CA ILE A 104 8.78 -0.92 2.25
C ILE A 104 10.26 -0.56 2.36
N THR A 105 11.09 -0.93 1.37
CA THR A 105 12.53 -0.63 1.40
C THR A 105 12.81 0.88 1.45
N ASP A 106 12.12 1.66 0.61
CA ASP A 106 12.31 3.11 0.54
C ASP A 106 11.92 3.79 1.86
N ILE A 107 10.81 3.36 2.48
CA ILE A 107 10.35 3.92 3.75
C ILE A 107 11.29 3.54 4.89
N ARG A 108 11.77 2.30 4.92
CA ARG A 108 12.77 1.86 5.89
C ARG A 108 14.03 2.71 5.81
N GLN A 109 14.50 2.99 4.60
CA GLN A 109 15.65 3.85 4.39
C GLN A 109 15.37 5.29 4.84
N SER A 110 14.19 5.84 4.51
CA SER A 110 13.76 7.17 4.96
C SER A 110 13.68 7.32 6.50
N ILE A 111 13.34 6.26 7.23
CA ILE A 111 13.39 6.28 8.70
C ILE A 111 14.83 6.31 9.20
N LYS A 112 15.73 5.53 8.57
CA LYS A 112 17.14 5.51 8.95
C LYS A 112 17.80 6.86 8.70
N ASP A 113 17.50 7.47 7.56
CA ASP A 113 18.03 8.76 7.12
C ASP A 113 17.44 9.95 7.89
N ALA A 114 16.36 9.74 8.66
CA ALA A 114 15.83 10.76 9.57
C ALA A 114 16.82 11.11 10.69
N ILE A 115 17.78 10.23 10.96
CA ILE A 115 18.92 10.51 11.82
C ILE A 115 20.08 11.00 10.95
N PRO A 116 20.51 12.27 11.10
CA PRO A 116 21.63 12.82 10.34
C PRO A 116 22.88 11.94 10.41
N LEU A 117 23.62 11.82 9.30
CA LEU A 117 24.75 10.91 9.16
C LEU A 117 25.89 11.20 10.16
N ASP A 118 26.14 12.48 10.44
CA ASP A 118 27.12 12.94 11.42
C ASP A 118 26.77 12.48 12.84
N ILE A 119 25.48 12.47 13.17
CA ILE A 119 24.97 11.95 14.44
C ILE A 119 25.06 10.42 14.42
N SER A 120 24.53 9.76 13.39
CA SER A 120 24.41 8.30 13.37
C SER A 120 25.76 7.60 13.38
N ALA A 121 26.80 8.16 12.76
CA ALA A 121 28.15 7.62 12.74
C ALA A 121 28.82 7.58 14.13
N SER A 122 28.36 8.41 15.07
CA SER A 122 28.90 8.48 16.44
C SER A 122 28.17 7.60 17.46
N LEU A 123 27.00 7.07 17.10
CA LEU A 123 26.14 6.35 18.04
C LEU A 123 26.41 4.84 18.02
N PRO A 124 26.35 4.16 19.18
CA PRO A 124 26.33 2.70 19.22
C PRO A 124 25.13 2.15 18.44
N TYR A 125 25.31 1.00 17.81
CA TYR A 125 24.26 0.38 16.98
C TYR A 125 22.95 0.12 17.74
N GLU A 126 23.01 -0.25 19.02
CA GLU A 126 21.81 -0.45 19.84
C GLU A 126 21.04 0.86 20.11
N GLU A 127 21.75 1.99 20.19
CA GLU A 127 21.10 3.29 20.29
C GLU A 127 20.45 3.68 18.97
N LEU A 128 21.09 3.38 17.83
CA LEU A 128 20.50 3.59 16.50
C LEU A 128 19.21 2.79 16.32
N LYS A 129 19.20 1.51 16.71
CA LYS A 129 17.99 0.66 16.66
C LYS A 129 16.83 1.28 17.43
N THR A 130 17.11 1.80 18.63
CA THR A 130 16.10 2.44 19.48
C THR A 130 15.55 3.69 18.80
N ARG A 131 16.43 4.57 18.30
CA ARG A 131 16.00 5.81 17.61
C ARG A 131 15.22 5.54 16.32
N TRP A 132 15.59 4.52 15.55
CA TRP A 132 14.83 4.11 14.36
C TRP A 132 13.45 3.57 14.73
N ALA A 133 13.34 2.80 15.82
CA ALA A 133 12.06 2.32 16.31
C ALA A 133 11.17 3.48 16.79
N ASP A 134 11.72 4.43 17.54
CA ASP A 134 10.99 5.60 18.04
C ASP A 134 10.48 6.49 16.89
N GLU A 135 11.31 6.72 15.87
CA GLU A 135 10.91 7.47 14.68
C GLU A 135 9.82 6.73 13.88
N ALA A 136 9.93 5.41 13.74
CA ALA A 136 8.90 4.61 13.09
C ALA A 136 7.56 4.65 13.85
N GLU A 137 7.59 4.53 15.18
CA GLU A 137 6.40 4.63 16.05
C GLU A 137 5.78 6.03 15.97
N ARG A 138 6.60 7.08 15.95
CA ARG A 138 6.14 8.46 15.76
C ARG A 138 5.41 8.63 14.43
N ARG A 139 5.97 8.12 13.32
CA ARG A 139 5.34 8.20 11.99
C ARG A 139 4.07 7.35 11.89
N TYR A 140 4.05 6.17 12.50
CA TYR A 140 2.87 5.32 12.59
C TYR A 140 1.70 6.06 13.26
N ASN A 141 1.95 6.68 14.40
CA ASN A 141 0.95 7.44 15.14
C ASN A 141 0.50 8.70 14.37
N ALA A 142 1.44 9.45 13.79
CA ALA A 142 1.13 10.67 13.02
C ALA A 142 0.30 10.39 11.76
N SER A 143 0.45 9.20 11.16
CA SER A 143 -0.29 8.78 9.97
C SER A 143 -1.66 8.19 10.30
N ASN A 144 -2.05 8.16 11.60
CA ASN A 144 -3.27 7.54 12.09
C ASN A 144 -3.45 6.10 11.58
N CYS A 145 -2.38 5.31 11.60
CA CYS A 145 -2.37 3.98 10.99
C CYS A 145 -3.45 3.04 11.54
N ASP A 146 -3.82 3.17 12.81
CA ASP A 146 -4.90 2.37 13.41
C ASP A 146 -6.29 2.68 12.82
N LEU A 147 -6.48 3.83 12.17
CA LEU A 147 -7.73 4.27 11.55
C LEU A 147 -7.85 3.89 10.06
N LEU A 148 -6.83 3.26 9.48
CA LEU A 148 -6.90 2.77 8.09
C LEU A 148 -7.85 1.56 8.01
N GLU A 149 -9.09 1.82 7.58
CA GLU A 149 -10.13 0.80 7.37
C GLU A 149 -10.12 0.13 6.00
#